data_AF-A0A1N6QVH7-F1
#
_entry.id   AF-A0A1N6QVH7-F1
#
_cell.length_a   1.000
_cell.length_b   1.000
_cell.length_c   1.000
_cell.angle_alpha   90.00
_cell.angle_beta   90.00
_cell.angle_gamma   90.00
#
_symmetry.space_group_name_H-M   'P 1'
#
loop_
_entity.id
_entity.type
_entity.pdbx_description
1 polymer ?
#
loop_
_entity_poly.entity_id
_entity_poly.type
_entity_poly.pdbx_seq_one_letter_code
_entity_poly.pdbx_strand_id
1 'polypeptide(L)'
;MNKKFALFFLLNIFAFSASAQWKATTKQECTKRCVESDAGNPRKTVFEEKLRQIREKKKIEQDDDKLQGLLKEEKQEIENYKDNVEKICTSICKGNPEAR
;
A
#
# COMPACT_ATOMS: atom_id res chain seq x y z
N MET A 1 -1.56 -63.38 8.46
CA MET A 1 -0.70 -62.18 8.59
C MET A 1 -1.08 -61.22 7.47
N ASN A 2 -2.05 -60.34 7.73
CA ASN A 2 -2.61 -59.51 6.66
C ASN A 2 -2.02 -58.10 6.75
N LYS A 3 -1.18 -57.81 5.75
CA LYS A 3 -0.52 -56.52 5.47
C LYS A 3 -1.59 -55.43 5.47
N LYS A 4 -1.67 -54.65 6.54
CA LYS A 4 -1.17 -53.28 6.66
C LYS A 4 -1.26 -52.45 5.37
N PHE A 5 -2.20 -51.50 5.46
CA PHE A 5 -2.03 -50.07 5.24
C PHE A 5 -1.94 -49.50 3.81
N ALA A 6 -2.67 -48.38 3.69
CA ALA A 6 -2.32 -47.19 2.93
C ALA A 6 -2.63 -47.20 1.43
N LEU A 7 -3.91 -47.07 1.09
CA LEU A 7 -4.29 -46.34 -0.11
C LEU A 7 -5.62 -45.62 0.15
N PHE A 8 -5.78 -44.44 -0.46
CA PHE A 8 -6.90 -43.49 -0.35
C PHE A 8 -6.78 -42.33 0.66
N PHE A 9 -5.63 -41.65 0.67
CA PHE A 9 -5.53 -40.25 1.13
C PHE A 9 -4.87 -39.36 0.06
N LEU A 10 -5.35 -39.42 -1.18
CA LEU A 10 -4.81 -38.64 -2.32
C LEU A 10 -5.91 -38.04 -3.21
N LEU A 11 -6.93 -37.39 -2.62
CA LEU A 11 -7.95 -36.67 -3.40
C LEU A 11 -8.34 -35.32 -2.78
N ASN A 12 -7.35 -34.50 -2.41
CA ASN A 12 -7.59 -33.09 -2.05
C ASN A 12 -6.39 -32.20 -2.42
N ILE A 13 -5.97 -32.20 -3.68
CA ILE A 13 -4.97 -31.22 -4.17
C ILE A 13 -5.40 -30.58 -5.50
N PHE A 14 -6.69 -30.29 -5.64
CA PHE A 14 -7.16 -29.30 -6.60
C PHE A 14 -7.98 -28.24 -5.88
N ALA A 15 -7.43 -27.70 -4.78
CA ALA A 15 -7.65 -26.31 -4.48
C ALA A 15 -6.93 -25.53 -5.59
N PHE A 16 -7.59 -25.39 -6.75
CA PHE A 16 -7.30 -24.30 -7.66
C PHE A 16 -7.32 -23.06 -6.78
N SER A 17 -6.15 -22.49 -6.54
CA SER A 17 -6.03 -21.11 -6.11
C SER A 17 -6.76 -20.31 -7.18
N ALA A 18 -8.03 -20.00 -6.93
CA ALA A 18 -8.66 -18.83 -7.48
C ALA A 18 -7.86 -17.66 -6.91
N SER A 19 -6.67 -17.43 -7.49
CA SER A 19 -6.07 -16.12 -7.49
C SER A 19 -7.18 -15.26 -8.08
N ALA A 20 -7.82 -14.47 -7.22
CA ALA A 20 -8.73 -13.44 -7.65
C ALA A 20 -7.92 -12.59 -8.62
N GLN A 21 -8.07 -12.86 -9.92
CA GLN A 21 -7.45 -12.06 -10.95
C GLN A 21 -8.08 -10.70 -10.76
N TRP A 22 -7.28 -9.75 -10.29
CA TRP A 22 -7.65 -8.37 -10.09
C TRP A 22 -8.03 -7.77 -11.45
N LYS A 23 -9.26 -8.01 -11.91
CA LYS A 23 -9.84 -7.30 -13.04
C LYS A 23 -10.27 -5.94 -12.55
N ALA A 24 -9.33 -5.01 -12.49
CA ALA A 24 -9.69 -3.61 -12.49
C ALA A 24 -10.13 -3.27 -13.92
N THR A 25 -11.43 -3.04 -14.09
CA THR A 25 -12.11 -2.89 -15.38
C THR A 25 -11.73 -1.62 -16.14
N THR A 26 -11.16 -0.61 -15.47
CA THR A 26 -10.66 0.63 -16.10
C THR A 26 -9.39 1.12 -15.41
N LYS A 27 -8.60 1.96 -16.11
CA LYS A 27 -7.41 2.63 -15.54
C LYS A 27 -7.74 3.38 -14.24
N GLN A 28 -8.84 4.12 -14.25
CA GLN A 28 -9.27 4.96 -13.12
C GLN A 28 -9.62 4.11 -11.90
N GLU A 29 -10.32 2.99 -12.11
CA GLU A 29 -10.67 2.08 -11.02
C GLU A 29 -9.44 1.38 -10.44
N CYS A 30 -8.49 0.98 -11.30
CA CYS A 30 -7.20 0.45 -10.86
C CYS A 30 -6.45 1.46 -9.99
N THR A 31 -6.32 2.71 -10.45
CA THR A 31 -5.57 3.76 -9.73
C THR A 31 -6.24 4.06 -8.39
N LYS A 32 -7.57 4.20 -8.36
CA LYS A 32 -8.32 4.45 -7.12
C LYS A 32 -8.08 3.34 -6.09
N ARG A 33 -8.23 2.08 -6.50
CA ARG A 33 -8.01 0.92 -5.62
C ARG A 33 -6.55 0.81 -5.16
N CYS A 34 -5.59 1.14 -6.01
CA CYS A 34 -4.17 1.16 -5.65
C CYS A 34 -3.87 2.22 -4.57
N VAL A 35 -4.41 3.43 -4.72
CA VAL A 35 -4.27 4.50 -3.72
C VAL A 35 -4.91 4.08 -2.39
N GLU A 36 -6.09 3.46 -2.43
CA GLU A 36 -6.80 2.96 -1.23
C GLU A 36 -6.06 1.78 -0.56
N SER A 37 -5.38 0.95 -1.35
CA SER A 37 -4.68 -0.26 -0.90
C SER A 37 -3.20 -0.06 -0.53
N ASP A 38 -2.66 1.17 -0.56
CA ASP A 38 -1.25 1.43 -0.19
C ASP A 38 -0.96 1.22 1.32
N ALA A 39 -1.95 0.73 2.07
CA ALA A 39 -1.83 0.22 3.43
C ALA A 39 -0.89 -1.00 3.49
N GLY A 40 0.41 -0.74 3.67
CA GLY A 40 1.45 -1.77 3.86
C GLY A 40 2.73 -1.55 3.05
N ASN A 41 2.79 -0.47 2.27
CA ASN A 41 3.96 -0.15 1.46
C ASN A 41 5.16 0.29 2.32
N PRO A 42 6.41 -0.17 2.05
CA PRO A 42 7.61 0.39 2.67
C PRO A 42 7.74 1.92 2.54
N ARG A 43 7.10 2.52 1.52
CA ARG A 43 7.01 3.99 1.41
C ARG A 43 6.15 4.61 2.50
N LYS A 44 5.05 3.94 2.89
CA LYS A 44 4.16 4.37 3.96
C LYS A 44 4.90 4.39 5.29
N THR A 45 5.73 3.39 5.58
CA THR A 45 6.50 3.36 6.84
C THR A 45 7.54 4.48 6.93
N VAL A 46 8.23 4.80 5.82
CA VAL A 46 9.15 5.95 5.77
C VAL A 46 8.41 7.27 5.96
N PHE A 47 7.27 7.44 5.31
CA PHE A 47 6.40 8.61 5.47
C PHE A 47 5.90 8.76 6.91
N GLU A 48 5.40 7.69 7.51
CA GLU A 48 4.90 7.67 8.88
C GLU A 48 6.01 8.02 9.89
N GLU A 49 7.22 7.50 9.69
CA GLU A 49 8.36 7.84 10.54
C GLU A 49 8.75 9.32 10.43
N LYS A 50 8.77 9.88 9.21
CA LYS A 50 9.06 11.30 9.01
C LYS A 50 8.00 12.20 9.64
N LEU A 51 6.71 11.85 9.49
CA LEU A 51 5.62 12.55 10.17
C LEU A 51 5.74 12.47 11.70
N ARG A 52 6.09 11.29 12.23
CA ARG A 52 6.32 11.10 13.66
C ARG A 52 7.42 12.05 14.15
N GLN A 53 8.55 12.13 13.45
CA GLN A 53 9.64 13.02 13.80
C GLN A 53 9.24 14.50 13.78
N ILE A 54 8.49 14.94 12.77
CA ILE A 54 8.00 16.33 12.69
C ILE A 54 7.05 16.62 13.87
N ARG A 55 6.14 15.69 14.19
CA ARG A 55 5.20 15.84 15.31
C ARG A 55 5.91 15.87 16.66
N GLU A 56 6.93 15.05 16.86
CA GLU A 56 7.76 15.10 18.07
C GLU A 56 8.47 16.45 18.21
N LYS A 57 9.06 16.99 17.13
CA LYS A 57 9.66 18.33 17.15
C LYS A 57 8.64 19.41 17.53
N LYS A 58 7.42 19.35 16.99
CA LYS A 58 6.35 20.31 17.30
C LYS A 58 5.92 20.32 18.77
N LYS A 59 5.99 19.18 19.46
CA LYS A 59 5.57 19.07 20.87
C LYS A 59 6.48 19.86 21.82
N ILE A 60 7.77 19.98 21.47
CA ILE A 60 8.79 20.58 22.31
C ILE A 60 9.22 21.97 21.83
N GLU A 61 8.80 22.37 20.64
CA GLU A 61 9.12 23.68 20.07
C GLU A 61 8.30 24.77 20.76
N GLN A 62 8.99 25.84 21.19
CA GLN A 62 8.39 26.98 21.88
C GLN A 62 8.49 28.27 21.05
N ASP A 63 9.32 28.27 20.00
CA ASP A 63 9.46 29.38 19.08
C ASP A 63 8.37 29.33 18.01
N ASP A 64 7.56 30.39 17.93
CA ASP A 64 6.42 30.46 17.03
C ASP A 64 6.81 30.36 15.55
N ASP A 65 7.92 30.98 15.14
CA ASP A 65 8.38 30.95 13.75
C ASP A 65 8.83 29.55 13.35
N LYS A 66 9.55 28.86 14.24
CA LYS A 66 9.94 27.46 14.03
C LYS A 66 8.73 26.52 14.03
N LEU A 67 7.74 26.76 14.89
CA LEU A 67 6.50 25.98 14.91
C LEU A 67 5.72 26.14 13.60
N GLN A 68 5.63 27.36 13.06
CA GLN A 68 5.05 27.59 11.74
C GLN A 68 5.84 26.89 10.62
N GLY A 69 7.16 26.86 10.72
CA GLY A 69 8.02 26.07 9.82
C GLY A 69 7.67 24.58 9.84
N LEU A 70 7.56 23.98 11.03
CA LEU A 70 7.21 22.56 11.21
C LEU A 70 5.79 22.23 10.73
N LEU A 71 4.83 23.14 10.89
CA LEU A 71 3.47 22.99 10.36
C LEU A 71 3.46 22.96 8.82
N LYS A 72 4.25 23.84 8.18
CA LYS A 72 4.42 23.84 6.72
C LYS A 72 5.12 22.57 6.24
N GLU A 73 6.16 22.13 6.94
CA GLU A 73 6.87 20.89 6.64
C GLU A 73 5.95 19.66 6.73
N GLU A 74 5.14 19.56 7.80
CA GLU A 74 4.16 18.48 7.95
C GLU A 74 3.16 18.44 6.79
N LYS A 75 2.63 19.61 6.40
CA LYS A 75 1.70 19.71 5.27
C LYS A 75 2.35 19.29 3.96
N GLN A 76 3.55 19.78 3.68
CA GLN A 76 4.28 19.47 2.46
C GLN A 76 4.59 17.97 2.36
N GLU A 77 4.94 17.32 3.47
CA GLU A 77 5.23 15.89 3.48
C GLU A 77 3.98 15.05 3.17
N ILE A 78 2.82 15.45 3.68
CA ILE A 78 1.54 14.79 3.37
C ILE A 78 1.20 14.92 1.88
N GLU A 79 1.38 16.11 1.31
CA GLU A 79 1.13 16.37 -0.11
C GLU A 79 2.10 15.57 -1.00
N ASN A 80 3.40 15.60 -0.67
CA ASN A 80 4.42 14.83 -1.38
C ASN A 80 4.14 13.32 -1.37
N TYR A 81 3.71 12.77 -0.23
CA TYR A 81 3.36 11.35 -0.14
C TYR A 81 2.16 11.01 -1.02
N LYS A 82 1.09 11.82 -0.99
CA LYS A 82 -0.09 11.63 -1.85
C LYS A 82 0.27 11.66 -3.34
N ASP A 83 1.03 12.65 -3.76
CA ASP A 83 1.47 12.80 -5.15
C ASP A 83 2.32 11.61 -5.61
N ASN A 84 3.21 11.11 -4.74
CA ASN A 84 4.03 9.95 -5.05
C ASN A 84 3.17 8.68 -5.19
N VAL A 85 2.25 8.43 -4.25
CA VAL A 85 1.33 7.29 -4.32
C VAL A 85 0.51 7.35 -5.62
N GLU A 86 -0.05 8.52 -5.95
CA GLU A 86 -0.81 8.71 -7.19
C GLU A 86 0.01 8.46 -8.45
N LYS A 87 1.24 9.00 -8.53
CA LYS A 87 2.16 8.76 -9.67
C LYS A 87 2.47 7.29 -9.85
N ILE A 88 2.75 6.59 -8.75
CA ILE A 88 3.09 5.17 -8.80
C ILE A 88 1.87 4.34 -9.20
N CYS A 89 0.71 4.59 -8.59
CA CYS A 89 -0.53 3.90 -8.94
C CYS A 89 -0.95 4.17 -10.39
N THR A 90 -0.73 5.39 -10.90
CA THR A 90 -0.93 5.71 -12.31
C THR A 90 0.01 4.91 -13.22
N SER A 91 1.27 4.75 -12.84
CA SER A 91 2.27 3.97 -13.58
C SER A 91 1.93 2.48 -13.61
N ILE A 92 1.60 1.89 -12.45
CA ILE A 92 1.17 0.49 -12.32
C ILE A 92 -0.04 0.23 -13.20
N CYS A 93 -1.05 1.09 -13.12
CA CYS A 93 -2.32 0.93 -13.83
C CYS A 93 -2.24 1.29 -15.31
N LYS A 94 -1.22 2.02 -15.77
CA LYS A 94 -0.93 2.22 -17.20
C LYS A 94 -0.51 0.90 -17.88
N GLY A 95 0.05 -0.04 -17.12
CA GLY A 95 0.39 -1.38 -17.61
C GLY A 95 -0.77 -2.38 -17.60
N ASN A 96 -1.96 -2.01 -17.11
CA ASN A 96 -3.11 -2.91 -17.07
C ASN A 96 -3.70 -3.10 -18.49
N PRO A 97 -3.72 -4.31 -19.06
CA PRO A 97 -4.23 -4.56 -20.41
C PRO A 97 -5.74 -4.35 -20.56
N GLU A 98 -6.51 -4.35 -19.46
CA GLU A 98 -7.95 -4.03 -19.46
C GLU A 98 -8.23 -2.51 -19.35
N ALA A 99 -7.18 -1.67 -19.29
CA ALA A 99 -7.31 -0.20 -19.20
C ALA A 99 -7.67 0.51 -20.52
N ARG A 100 -8.13 -0.25 -21.53
CA ARG A 100 -8.40 0.24 -22.89
C ARG A 100 -9.77 0.92 -23.00
#